data_AF-B5W373-F1
#
_entry.id   AF-B5W373-F1
#
_cell.length_a   1.000
_cell.length_b   1.000
_cell.length_c   1.000
_cell.angle_alpha   90.00
_cell.angle_beta   90.00
_cell.angle_gamma   90.00
#
_symmetry.space_group_name_H-M   'P 1'
#
loop_
_entity.id
_entity.type
_entity.pdbx_description
1 polymer ?
#
loop_
_entity_poly.entity_id
_entity_poly.type
_entity_poly.pdbx_seq_one_letter_code
_entity_poly.pdbx_strand_id
1 'polypeptide(L)'
;MITTDSPLTSLKTGRWFKLICGASYQHLPSVRHLALAYTLAGADCIDVAADPAVIKATLEAIALCADLGNQARRRGFGYRGRPWLMVSLNDGEDPHFRKAEFEATACPSHCPRPCESICPAGAIAFSDLQAGVIDELCYGCGRCIPVCPSNLIRARSYVFTPEAVAPLIFQTGVDAIEIHTQSDREADFRRLWNHIQPWIHQLKAIAISCPNSPDLIDYLWSLHQLITPLPSTTALIWQTDGRPMSGDIGSGTTRASIQLSQKVLSAQLPGYVQLAGGTNDYTVAKLRSLKLLPDEGTEKNSTSPKVAGVAYGSYARTLLSPIWESLESPNQESDPLEMSKITQLETQADLLWKAVNLASSLVAQIKGF
;
A
#
# COMPACT_ATOMS: atom_id res chain seq x y z
N MET A 1 -24.89 -19.95 -11.39
CA MET A 1 -24.35 -18.59 -11.11
C MET A 1 -22.92 -18.76 -10.62
N ILE A 2 -21.92 -18.43 -11.44
CA ILE A 2 -20.51 -18.53 -11.03
C ILE A 2 -20.11 -17.16 -10.47
N THR A 3 -20.39 -16.93 -9.20
CA THR A 3 -19.84 -15.79 -8.44
C THR A 3 -18.49 -16.22 -7.88
N THR A 4 -17.46 -16.31 -8.73
CA THR A 4 -16.10 -16.40 -8.22
C THR A 4 -15.62 -14.98 -7.96
N ASP A 5 -16.03 -14.43 -6.82
CA ASP A 5 -15.50 -13.18 -6.29
C ASP A 5 -14.00 -13.34 -6.01
N SER A 6 -13.19 -13.01 -7.00
CA SER A 6 -11.74 -13.06 -6.93
C SER A 6 -11.17 -11.65 -7.09
N PRO A 7 -9.93 -11.39 -6.64
CA PRO A 7 -9.23 -10.13 -6.91
C PRO A 7 -9.28 -9.73 -8.40
N LEU A 8 -9.15 -10.69 -9.33
CA LEU A 8 -9.28 -10.43 -10.77
C LEU A 8 -10.69 -9.98 -11.18
N THR A 9 -11.72 -10.57 -10.57
CA THR A 9 -13.12 -10.16 -10.79
C THR A 9 -13.34 -8.73 -10.32
N SER A 10 -12.79 -8.35 -9.16
CA SER A 10 -12.86 -6.99 -8.63
C SER A 10 -12.21 -5.98 -9.56
N LEU A 11 -11.05 -6.29 -10.13
CA LEU A 11 -10.38 -5.49 -11.17
C LEU A 11 -11.27 -5.29 -12.40
N LYS A 12 -11.83 -6.39 -12.93
CA LYS A 12 -12.70 -6.38 -14.12
C LYS A 12 -14.01 -5.62 -13.92
N THR A 13 -14.49 -5.53 -12.68
CA THR A 13 -15.81 -4.96 -12.35
C THR A 13 -15.73 -3.58 -11.71
N GLY A 14 -14.54 -2.97 -11.61
CA GLY A 14 -14.40 -1.64 -11.01
C GLY A 14 -14.56 -1.62 -9.49
N ARG A 15 -14.39 -2.77 -8.82
CA ARG A 15 -14.57 -2.95 -7.37
C ARG A 15 -13.25 -3.29 -6.68
N TRP A 16 -12.12 -2.96 -7.29
CA TRP A 16 -10.81 -3.33 -6.77
C TRP A 16 -10.37 -2.45 -5.58
N PHE A 17 -9.96 -3.10 -4.50
CA PHE A 17 -9.41 -2.47 -3.29
C PHE A 17 -7.99 -3.00 -3.02
N LYS A 18 -7.02 -2.09 -2.96
CA LYS A 18 -5.62 -2.39 -2.58
C LYS A 18 -5.27 -1.67 -1.28
N LEU A 19 -4.74 -2.39 -0.30
CA LEU A 19 -4.06 -1.80 0.85
C LEU A 19 -2.58 -1.63 0.51
N ILE A 20 -2.02 -0.44 0.74
CA ILE A 20 -0.58 -0.15 0.65
C ILE A 20 -0.03 0.01 2.07
N CYS A 21 0.67 -1.02 2.57
CA CYS A 21 1.37 -0.95 3.86
C CYS A 21 2.56 0.01 3.80
N GLY A 22 3.25 0.07 2.65
CA GLY A 22 4.33 1.01 2.35
C GLY A 22 5.56 0.28 1.81
N ALA A 23 6.13 0.81 0.73
CA ALA A 23 7.29 0.24 0.04
C ALA A 23 8.57 0.15 0.91
N SER A 24 8.63 0.95 1.98
CA SER A 24 9.73 1.02 2.95
C SER A 24 9.33 0.68 4.37
N TYR A 25 8.08 0.28 4.60
CA TYR A 25 7.58 0.00 5.95
C TYR A 25 7.89 -1.43 6.35
N GLN A 26 8.79 -1.61 7.32
CA GLN A 26 9.32 -2.92 7.72
C GLN A 26 8.95 -3.30 9.17
N HIS A 27 8.03 -2.57 9.79
CA HIS A 27 7.53 -2.92 11.13
C HIS A 27 6.58 -4.11 11.05
N LEU A 28 7.12 -5.31 11.27
CA LEU A 28 6.42 -6.59 11.09
C LEU A 28 5.08 -6.67 11.85
N PRO A 29 4.97 -6.26 13.14
CA PRO A 29 3.69 -6.31 13.86
C PRO A 29 2.60 -5.48 13.17
N SER A 30 2.91 -4.23 12.79
CA SER A 30 1.94 -3.37 12.12
C SER A 30 1.53 -3.89 10.76
N VAL A 31 2.49 -4.39 9.95
CA VAL A 31 2.16 -4.99 8.64
C VAL A 31 1.27 -6.21 8.83
N ARG A 32 1.57 -7.08 9.81
CA ARG A 32 0.76 -8.25 10.13
C ARG A 32 -0.66 -7.86 10.49
N HIS A 33 -0.85 -6.89 11.39
CA HIS A 33 -2.16 -6.47 11.84
C HIS A 33 -2.98 -5.79 10.74
N LEU A 34 -2.32 -4.97 9.91
CA LEU A 34 -2.91 -4.36 8.72
C LEU A 34 -3.39 -5.42 7.73
N ALA A 35 -2.53 -6.39 7.41
CA ALA A 35 -2.87 -7.49 6.52
C ALA A 35 -4.05 -8.31 7.05
N LEU A 36 -4.06 -8.62 8.35
CA LEU A 36 -5.15 -9.36 9.01
C LEU A 36 -6.48 -8.60 8.92
N ALA A 37 -6.52 -7.34 9.36
CA ALA A 37 -7.74 -6.54 9.42
C ALA A 37 -8.34 -6.29 8.03
N TYR A 38 -7.53 -5.90 7.06
CA TYR A 38 -8.00 -5.60 5.70
C TYR A 38 -8.32 -6.86 4.88
N THR A 39 -7.64 -7.98 5.12
CA THR A 39 -8.02 -9.26 4.51
C THR A 39 -9.42 -9.68 4.96
N LEU A 40 -9.68 -9.67 6.28
CA LEU A 40 -11.01 -10.00 6.83
C LEU A 40 -12.08 -9.00 6.41
N ALA A 41 -11.73 -7.73 6.19
CA ALA A 41 -12.63 -6.72 5.66
C ALA A 41 -12.97 -6.92 4.17
N GLY A 42 -12.13 -7.64 3.40
CA GLY A 42 -12.38 -7.94 1.99
C GLY A 42 -11.51 -7.19 0.98
N ALA A 43 -10.28 -6.81 1.37
CA ALA A 43 -9.30 -6.29 0.42
C ALA A 43 -8.99 -7.31 -0.69
N ASP A 44 -8.70 -6.85 -1.91
CA ASP A 44 -8.27 -7.73 -3.00
C ASP A 44 -6.76 -7.90 -3.05
N CYS A 45 -6.03 -6.92 -2.54
CA CYS A 45 -4.58 -6.88 -2.61
C CYS A 45 -4.00 -6.23 -1.35
N ILE A 46 -2.95 -6.86 -0.82
CA ILE A 46 -2.11 -6.33 0.24
C ILE A 46 -0.73 -6.08 -0.36
N ASP A 47 -0.29 -4.83 -0.35
CA ASP A 47 0.96 -4.39 -0.94
C ASP A 47 1.97 -3.95 0.13
N VAL A 48 3.16 -4.53 0.06
CA VAL A 48 4.17 -4.46 1.12
C VAL A 48 5.56 -4.19 0.55
N ALA A 49 6.48 -3.80 1.43
CA ALA A 49 7.88 -3.70 1.09
C ALA A 49 8.41 -5.04 0.53
N ALA A 50 9.28 -4.96 -0.48
CA ALA A 50 9.97 -6.11 -1.06
C ALA A 50 11.06 -6.67 -0.12
N ASP A 51 10.63 -7.09 1.06
CA ASP A 51 11.47 -7.61 2.15
C ASP A 51 10.97 -9.01 2.55
N PRO A 52 11.85 -10.03 2.65
CA PRO A 52 11.43 -11.40 2.95
C PRO A 52 10.69 -11.56 4.28
N ALA A 53 11.09 -10.82 5.31
CA ALA A 53 10.45 -10.91 6.62
C ALA A 53 9.06 -10.29 6.59
N VAL A 54 8.91 -9.16 5.88
CA VAL A 54 7.62 -8.50 5.66
C VAL A 54 6.68 -9.38 4.84
N ILE A 55 7.18 -9.99 3.75
CA ILE A 55 6.42 -10.94 2.91
C ILE A 55 5.95 -12.12 3.75
N LYS A 56 6.85 -12.74 4.52
CA LYS A 56 6.52 -13.89 5.37
C LYS A 56 5.46 -13.54 6.41
N ALA A 57 5.63 -12.45 7.15
CA ALA A 57 4.67 -12.00 8.17
C ALA A 57 3.28 -11.73 7.57
N THR A 58 3.24 -11.19 6.35
CA THR A 58 1.99 -10.93 5.61
C THR A 58 1.30 -12.22 5.17
N LEU A 59 2.06 -13.18 4.64
CA LEU A 59 1.52 -14.49 4.24
C LEU A 59 0.95 -15.26 5.43
N GLU A 60 1.63 -15.23 6.58
CA GLU A 60 1.14 -15.84 7.81
C GLU A 60 -0.17 -15.20 8.31
N ALA A 61 -0.28 -13.86 8.25
CA ALA A 61 -1.52 -13.16 8.59
C ALA A 61 -2.67 -13.52 7.65
N ILE A 62 -2.40 -13.58 6.35
CA ILE A 62 -3.38 -13.98 5.33
C ILE A 62 -3.82 -15.43 5.54
N ALA A 63 -2.90 -16.33 5.87
CA ALA A 63 -3.21 -17.73 6.14
C ALA A 63 -4.15 -17.86 7.35
N LEU A 64 -3.89 -17.12 8.42
CA LEU A 64 -4.75 -17.09 9.61
C LEU A 64 -6.18 -16.60 9.31
N CYS A 65 -6.35 -15.71 8.32
CA CYS A 65 -7.68 -15.25 7.91
C CYS A 65 -8.55 -16.37 7.34
N ALA A 66 -7.97 -17.47 6.85
CA ALA A 66 -8.73 -18.62 6.38
C ALA A 66 -9.60 -19.21 7.51
N ASP A 67 -9.06 -19.30 8.73
CA ASP A 67 -9.75 -19.84 9.89
C ASP A 67 -10.79 -18.86 10.45
N LEU A 68 -10.47 -17.56 10.43
CA LEU A 68 -11.35 -16.49 10.93
C LEU A 68 -12.44 -16.09 9.92
N GLY A 69 -12.32 -16.48 8.66
CA GLY A 69 -13.15 -16.04 7.56
C GLY A 69 -14.64 -16.33 7.73
N ASN A 70 -15.00 -17.51 8.26
CA ASN A 70 -16.39 -17.85 8.54
C ASN A 70 -16.99 -16.98 9.65
N GLN A 71 -16.18 -16.58 10.63
CA GLN A 71 -16.61 -15.64 11.66
C GLN A 71 -16.78 -14.24 11.09
N ALA A 72 -15.85 -13.79 10.24
CA ALA A 72 -15.96 -12.49 9.57
C ALA A 72 -17.25 -12.37 8.74
N ARG A 73 -17.57 -13.40 7.94
CA ARG A 73 -18.81 -13.45 7.16
C ARG A 73 -20.07 -13.45 8.02
N ARG A 74 -20.10 -14.22 9.11
CA ARG A 74 -21.23 -14.23 10.07
C ARG A 74 -21.44 -12.87 10.74
N ARG A 75 -20.38 -12.07 10.89
CA ARG A 75 -20.43 -10.69 11.39
C ARG A 75 -20.79 -9.66 10.30
N GLY A 76 -20.98 -10.08 9.06
CA GLY A 76 -21.34 -9.20 7.93
C GLY A 76 -20.15 -8.56 7.22
N PHE A 77 -18.92 -8.95 7.51
CA PHE A 77 -17.74 -8.42 6.81
C PHE A 77 -17.51 -9.07 5.45
N GLY A 78 -16.87 -8.33 4.55
CA GLY A 78 -16.65 -8.72 3.16
C GLY A 78 -15.56 -9.75 2.91
N TYR A 79 -15.26 -10.67 3.82
CA TYR A 79 -14.21 -11.66 3.61
C TYR A 79 -14.54 -12.61 2.45
N ARG A 80 -13.72 -12.59 1.40
CA ARG A 80 -13.92 -13.41 0.17
C ARG A 80 -12.80 -14.40 -0.13
N GLY A 81 -11.79 -14.48 0.73
CA GLY A 81 -10.67 -15.41 0.60
C GLY A 81 -9.33 -14.68 0.62
N ARG A 82 -8.29 -15.36 0.12
CA ARG A 82 -6.92 -14.83 0.07
C ARG A 82 -6.82 -13.65 -0.92
N PRO A 83 -6.40 -12.45 -0.48
CA PRO A 83 -6.03 -11.37 -1.40
C PRO A 83 -4.76 -11.73 -2.16
N TRP A 84 -4.47 -10.98 -3.22
CA TRP A 84 -3.14 -11.00 -3.83
C TRP A 84 -2.13 -10.34 -2.90
N LEU A 85 -0.97 -10.97 -2.74
CA LEU A 85 0.19 -10.32 -2.16
C LEU A 85 0.96 -9.60 -3.27
N MET A 86 1.14 -8.29 -3.11
CA MET A 86 1.93 -7.44 -3.98
C MET A 86 3.17 -6.93 -3.26
N VAL A 87 4.27 -6.76 -3.99
CA VAL A 87 5.47 -6.09 -3.47
C VAL A 87 5.85 -4.92 -4.36
N SER A 88 6.26 -3.81 -3.74
CA SER A 88 6.67 -2.60 -4.46
C SER A 88 8.18 -2.57 -4.73
N LEU A 89 8.54 -2.22 -5.97
CA LEU A 89 9.89 -2.05 -6.49
C LEU A 89 10.07 -0.63 -7.05
N ASN A 90 11.30 -0.13 -7.14
CA ASN A 90 11.64 1.10 -7.83
C ASN A 90 12.71 0.88 -8.90
N ASP A 91 12.61 1.62 -10.02
CA ASP A 91 13.62 1.62 -11.08
C ASP A 91 14.77 2.63 -10.84
N GLY A 92 14.59 3.53 -9.86
CA GLY A 92 15.57 4.54 -9.46
C GLY A 92 15.15 5.23 -8.16
N GLU A 93 15.78 6.35 -7.81
CA GLU A 93 15.43 7.09 -6.58
C GLU A 93 13.94 7.44 -6.53
N ASP A 94 13.25 7.09 -5.46
CA ASP A 94 11.81 7.29 -5.37
C ASP A 94 11.41 7.70 -3.94
N PRO A 95 10.49 8.67 -3.76
CA PRO A 95 10.07 9.14 -2.43
C PRO A 95 9.45 8.09 -1.52
N HIS A 96 8.96 6.97 -2.05
CA HIS A 96 8.41 5.85 -1.27
C HIS A 96 9.52 4.92 -0.74
N PHE A 97 10.70 4.95 -1.35
CA PHE A 97 11.87 4.12 -1.06
C PHE A 97 12.95 4.95 -0.38
N ARG A 98 12.54 5.71 0.65
CA ARG A 98 13.44 6.49 1.47
C ARG A 98 13.11 6.34 2.94
N LYS A 99 14.09 6.58 3.79
CA LYS A 99 13.92 6.69 5.24
C LYS A 99 14.57 7.96 5.76
N ALA A 100 14.11 8.43 6.91
CA ALA A 100 14.80 9.50 7.61
C ALA A 100 16.10 8.94 8.21
N GLU A 101 17.16 9.73 8.23
CA GLU A 101 18.39 9.39 8.94
C GLU A 101 19.04 10.65 9.50
N PHE A 102 19.72 10.50 10.64
CA PHE A 102 20.61 11.50 11.21
C PHE A 102 21.49 10.85 12.29
N GLU A 103 22.63 11.48 12.59
CA GLU A 103 23.46 11.07 13.74
C GLU A 103 22.80 11.57 15.03
N ALA A 104 22.29 10.64 15.85
CA ALA A 104 21.55 10.98 17.07
C ALA A 104 22.41 11.78 18.07
N THR A 105 23.70 11.51 18.12
CA THR A 105 24.70 12.19 18.96
C THR A 105 24.95 13.64 18.54
N ALA A 106 24.65 14.00 17.29
CA ALA A 106 24.73 15.37 16.80
C ALA A 106 23.49 16.21 17.19
N CYS A 107 22.42 15.57 17.67
CA CYS A 107 21.22 16.27 18.13
C CYS A 107 21.51 17.00 19.45
N PRO A 108 21.32 18.33 19.54
CA PRO A 108 21.55 19.06 20.77
C PRO A 108 20.73 18.49 21.93
N SER A 109 21.33 18.38 23.12
CA SER A 109 20.64 17.90 24.33
C SER A 109 19.42 18.74 24.68
N HIS A 110 19.46 20.05 24.38
CA HIS A 110 18.38 21.02 24.57
C HIS A 110 17.44 21.17 23.36
N CYS A 111 17.55 20.30 22.36
CA CYS A 111 16.64 20.32 21.22
C CYS A 111 15.20 20.06 21.70
N PRO A 112 14.19 20.84 21.28
CA PRO A 112 12.79 20.56 21.59
C PRO A 112 12.24 19.32 20.87
N ARG A 113 13.02 18.73 19.95
CA ARG A 113 12.72 17.51 19.18
C ARG A 113 11.29 17.46 18.61
N PRO A 114 10.87 18.49 17.84
CA PRO A 114 9.54 18.47 17.20
C PRO A 114 9.38 17.29 16.23
N CYS A 115 10.49 16.74 15.73
CA CYS A 115 10.54 15.56 14.88
C CYS A 115 9.96 14.28 15.53
N GLU A 116 10.03 14.11 16.85
CA GLU A 116 9.39 12.98 17.56
C GLU A 116 7.87 13.12 17.47
N SER A 117 7.34 14.27 17.88
CA SER A 117 5.90 14.54 17.95
C SER A 117 5.19 14.54 16.59
N ILE A 118 5.85 15.02 15.53
CA ILE A 118 5.25 15.08 14.20
C ILE A 118 5.33 13.75 13.45
N CYS A 119 6.14 12.79 13.92
CA CYS A 119 6.36 11.53 13.24
C CYS A 119 5.12 10.63 13.43
N PRO A 120 4.31 10.40 12.38
CA PRO A 120 3.08 9.63 12.50
C PRO A 120 3.33 8.13 12.76
N ALA A 121 4.55 7.65 12.56
CA ALA A 121 4.95 6.27 12.85
C ALA A 121 5.62 6.09 14.21
N GLY A 122 5.85 7.17 14.97
CA GLY A 122 6.70 7.09 16.18
C GLY A 122 8.13 6.64 15.88
N ALA A 123 8.60 6.78 14.63
CA ALA A 123 9.88 6.26 14.17
C ALA A 123 11.09 7.09 14.61
N ILE A 124 10.92 8.08 15.49
CA ILE A 124 12.00 8.88 16.07
C ILE A 124 11.75 8.89 17.56
N ALA A 125 12.73 8.42 18.35
CA ALA A 125 12.63 8.34 19.79
C ALA A 125 13.96 8.71 20.45
N PHE A 126 13.87 9.40 21.59
CA PHE A 126 14.98 9.65 22.50
C PHE A 126 14.64 9.16 23.91
N SER A 127 15.28 8.07 24.32
CA SER A 127 15.23 7.46 25.64
C SER A 127 16.63 6.98 26.05
N ASP A 128 16.77 6.46 27.27
CA ASP A 128 18.05 5.90 27.75
C ASP A 128 18.55 4.72 26.90
N LEU A 129 17.63 4.04 26.19
CA LEU A 129 17.92 2.84 25.41
C LEU A 129 17.88 3.07 23.89
N GLN A 130 17.24 4.15 23.43
CA GLN A 130 17.02 4.41 22.00
C GLN A 130 17.24 5.89 21.70
N ALA A 131 18.10 6.20 20.74
CA ALA A 131 18.30 7.56 20.27
C ALA A 131 18.35 7.59 18.74
N GLY A 132 17.46 8.37 18.13
CA GLY A 132 17.46 8.59 16.69
C GLY A 132 16.27 7.94 15.97
N VAL A 133 16.48 7.59 14.71
CA VAL A 133 15.45 6.94 13.88
C VAL A 133 15.40 5.45 14.16
N ILE A 134 14.20 4.92 14.40
CA ILE A 134 13.91 3.49 14.41
C ILE A 134 13.58 3.09 12.97
N ASP A 135 14.52 2.45 12.29
CA ASP A 135 14.50 2.26 10.84
C ASP A 135 13.26 1.47 10.39
N GLU A 136 12.87 0.44 11.14
CA GLU A 136 11.76 -0.46 10.84
C GLU A 136 10.40 0.26 10.84
N LEU A 137 10.24 1.25 11.72
CA LEU A 137 9.04 2.08 11.83
C LEU A 137 9.01 3.20 10.78
N CYS A 138 10.17 3.62 10.28
CA CYS A 138 10.26 4.74 9.35
C CYS A 138 9.82 4.33 7.94
N TYR A 139 8.63 4.79 7.54
CA TYR A 139 8.13 4.60 6.17
C TYR A 139 8.47 5.78 5.23
N GLY A 140 9.34 6.72 5.62
CA GLY A 140 9.85 7.73 4.68
C GLY A 140 8.95 8.95 4.38
N CYS A 141 7.95 9.25 5.21
CA CYS A 141 7.04 10.40 4.96
C CYS A 141 7.75 11.76 4.88
N GLY A 142 8.90 11.90 5.52
CA GLY A 142 9.71 13.13 5.50
C GLY A 142 9.15 14.30 6.33
N ARG A 143 8.07 14.12 7.10
CA ARG A 143 7.48 15.17 7.97
C ARG A 143 8.46 15.73 9.01
N CYS A 144 9.41 14.90 9.45
CA CYS A 144 10.44 15.27 10.41
C CYS A 144 11.53 16.19 9.82
N ILE A 145 11.77 16.15 8.52
CA ILE A 145 12.86 16.87 7.85
C ILE A 145 12.69 18.40 8.00
N PRO A 146 11.57 19.02 7.56
CA PRO A 146 11.44 20.47 7.58
C PRO A 146 11.27 21.07 8.99
N VAL A 147 10.97 20.25 10.01
CA VAL A 147 10.76 20.72 11.39
C VAL A 147 12.02 20.63 12.25
N CYS A 148 13.09 19.99 11.77
CA CYS A 148 14.32 19.84 12.54
C CYS A 148 15.02 21.20 12.70
N PRO A 149 15.13 21.78 13.92
CA PRO A 149 15.70 23.12 14.09
C PRO A 149 17.17 23.21 13.69
N SER A 150 17.89 22.09 13.78
CA SER A 150 19.32 21.98 13.47
C SER A 150 19.58 21.42 12.07
N ASN A 151 18.53 21.16 11.26
CA ASN A 151 18.64 20.61 9.91
C ASN A 151 19.49 19.31 9.82
N LEU A 152 19.42 18.45 10.85
CA LEU A 152 20.21 17.22 10.92
C LEU A 152 19.59 16.05 10.14
N ILE A 153 18.26 16.07 9.97
CA ILE A 153 17.50 14.95 9.40
C ILE A 153 17.54 15.04 7.88
N ARG A 154 18.06 14.00 7.24
CA ARG A 154 18.09 13.85 5.78
C ARG A 154 17.30 12.62 5.34
N ALA A 155 16.95 12.57 4.06
CA ALA A 155 16.34 11.40 3.45
C ALA A 155 17.43 10.49 2.88
N ARG A 156 17.49 9.25 3.37
CA ARG A 156 18.27 8.16 2.75
C ARG A 156 17.38 7.42 1.77
N SER A 157 17.57 7.69 0.47
CA SER A 157 16.98 6.88 -0.58
C SER A 157 17.69 5.53 -0.67
N TYR A 158 16.97 4.48 -1.04
CA TYR A 158 17.56 3.23 -1.47
C TYR A 158 16.90 2.78 -2.76
N VAL A 159 17.70 2.22 -3.65
CA VAL A 159 17.24 1.68 -4.93
C VAL A 159 17.37 0.18 -4.86
N PHE A 160 16.31 -0.49 -5.26
CA PHE A 160 16.28 -1.93 -5.35
C PHE A 160 17.34 -2.42 -6.34
N THR A 161 18.15 -3.41 -5.94
CA THR A 161 19.12 -4.07 -6.82
C THR A 161 18.46 -5.31 -7.43
N PRO A 162 18.05 -5.27 -8.71
CA PRO A 162 17.24 -6.33 -9.32
C PRO A 162 17.88 -7.73 -9.21
N GLU A 163 19.21 -7.79 -9.26
CA GLU A 163 20.00 -9.02 -9.21
C GLU A 163 19.87 -9.75 -7.86
N ALA A 164 19.73 -9.01 -6.76
CA ALA A 164 19.72 -9.58 -5.42
C ALA A 164 18.35 -10.11 -4.99
N VAL A 165 17.26 -9.60 -5.59
CA VAL A 165 15.94 -9.72 -4.95
C VAL A 165 14.86 -10.29 -5.88
N ALA A 166 15.04 -10.28 -7.20
CA ALA A 166 14.09 -10.98 -8.08
C ALA A 166 13.95 -12.49 -7.71
N PRO A 167 15.04 -13.27 -7.53
CA PRO A 167 14.91 -14.68 -7.12
C PRO A 167 14.20 -14.84 -5.77
N LEU A 168 14.40 -13.90 -4.84
CA LEU A 168 13.87 -13.93 -3.48
C LEU A 168 12.37 -13.62 -3.44
N ILE A 169 11.90 -12.71 -4.30
CA ILE A 169 10.47 -12.39 -4.43
C ILE A 169 9.71 -13.55 -5.07
N PHE A 170 10.27 -14.19 -6.11
CA PHE A 170 9.57 -15.27 -6.79
C PHE A 170 9.56 -16.57 -5.98
N GLN A 171 10.59 -16.84 -5.18
CA GLN A 171 10.61 -17.97 -4.27
C GLN A 171 9.69 -17.81 -3.05
N THR A 172 9.24 -16.59 -2.73
CA THR A 172 8.44 -16.31 -1.53
C THR A 172 6.93 -16.35 -1.76
N GLY A 173 6.46 -16.64 -2.98
CA GLY A 173 5.02 -16.84 -3.26
C GLY A 173 4.21 -15.55 -3.41
N VAL A 174 4.86 -14.47 -3.85
CA VAL A 174 4.21 -13.21 -4.22
C VAL A 174 3.32 -13.40 -5.45
N ASP A 175 2.14 -12.76 -5.47
CA ASP A 175 1.17 -12.88 -6.56
C ASP A 175 1.32 -11.78 -7.61
N ALA A 176 1.81 -10.60 -7.22
CA ALA A 176 1.88 -9.42 -8.06
C ALA A 176 3.07 -8.53 -7.70
N ILE A 177 3.48 -7.66 -8.61
CA ILE A 177 4.48 -6.64 -8.32
C ILE A 177 3.94 -5.26 -8.65
N GLU A 178 4.47 -4.25 -7.98
CA GLU A 178 4.37 -2.85 -8.36
C GLU A 178 5.76 -2.34 -8.73
N ILE A 179 5.85 -1.59 -9.82
CA ILE A 179 7.07 -0.90 -10.25
C ILE A 179 6.79 0.60 -10.20
N HIS A 180 7.51 1.30 -9.33
CA HIS A 180 7.58 2.75 -9.30
C HIS A 180 8.56 3.27 -10.34
N THR A 181 8.11 4.27 -11.08
CA THR A 181 8.85 4.85 -12.20
C THR A 181 8.46 6.32 -12.45
N GLN A 182 9.20 7.02 -13.30
CA GLN A 182 8.99 8.43 -13.68
C GLN A 182 9.32 8.63 -15.16
N SER A 183 8.74 9.67 -15.79
CA SER A 183 8.72 9.82 -17.25
C SER A 183 10.07 9.95 -17.95
N ASP A 184 11.15 10.20 -17.22
CA ASP A 184 12.52 10.30 -17.70
C ASP A 184 13.34 9.00 -17.51
N ARG A 185 12.71 7.90 -17.07
CA ARG A 185 13.41 6.68 -16.62
C ARG A 185 13.23 5.45 -17.50
N GLU A 186 12.95 5.61 -18.78
CA GLU A 186 12.72 4.44 -19.65
C GLU A 186 13.90 3.45 -19.63
N ALA A 187 15.14 3.95 -19.63
CA ALA A 187 16.33 3.10 -19.58
C ALA A 187 16.43 2.31 -18.27
N ASP A 188 16.09 2.93 -17.15
CA ASP A 188 16.13 2.31 -15.84
C ASP A 188 15.01 1.30 -15.66
N PHE A 189 13.79 1.66 -16.09
CA PHE A 189 12.66 0.74 -16.15
C PHE A 189 13.00 -0.48 -17.00
N ARG A 190 13.59 -0.30 -18.19
CA ARG A 190 13.99 -1.39 -19.08
C ARG A 190 14.99 -2.34 -18.43
N ARG A 191 15.98 -1.80 -17.72
CA ARG A 191 16.95 -2.61 -16.96
C ARG A 191 16.27 -3.44 -15.87
N LEU A 192 15.36 -2.84 -15.10
CA LEU A 192 14.59 -3.56 -14.08
C LEU A 192 13.68 -4.62 -14.74
N TRP A 193 12.98 -4.26 -15.80
CA TRP A 193 12.07 -5.13 -16.53
C TRP A 193 12.76 -6.38 -17.08
N ASN A 194 13.98 -6.25 -17.63
CA ASN A 194 14.76 -7.39 -18.12
C ASN A 194 15.02 -8.46 -17.05
N HIS A 195 15.07 -8.08 -15.77
CA HIS A 195 15.24 -9.02 -14.64
C HIS A 195 13.91 -9.64 -14.18
N ILE A 196 12.80 -8.95 -14.41
CA ILE A 196 11.44 -9.39 -14.02
C ILE A 196 10.82 -10.27 -15.10
N GLN A 197 11.01 -9.92 -16.37
CA GLN A 197 10.39 -10.56 -17.53
C GLN A 197 10.50 -12.10 -17.53
N PRO A 198 11.63 -12.74 -17.15
CA PRO A 198 11.72 -14.20 -17.10
C PRO A 198 10.69 -14.87 -16.18
N TRP A 199 10.23 -14.17 -15.15
CA TRP A 199 9.35 -14.68 -14.09
C TRP A 199 7.88 -14.27 -14.27
N ILE A 200 7.57 -13.52 -15.34
CA ILE A 200 6.26 -12.90 -15.53
C ILE A 200 5.08 -13.89 -15.50
N HIS A 201 5.32 -15.11 -15.97
CA HIS A 201 4.33 -16.19 -16.01
C HIS A 201 3.84 -16.63 -14.61
N GLN A 202 4.59 -16.29 -13.54
CA GLN A 202 4.22 -16.59 -12.16
C GLN A 202 3.33 -15.49 -11.55
N LEU A 203 3.32 -14.30 -12.15
CA LEU A 203 2.60 -13.14 -11.62
C LEU A 203 1.16 -13.08 -12.17
N LYS A 204 0.23 -12.82 -11.27
CA LYS A 204 -1.18 -12.54 -11.55
C LYS A 204 -1.40 -11.08 -11.97
N ALA A 205 -0.53 -10.16 -11.55
CA ALA A 205 -0.58 -8.78 -12.00
C ALA A 205 0.78 -8.06 -11.94
N ILE A 206 0.90 -7.02 -12.77
CA ILE A 206 1.90 -5.96 -12.63
C ILE A 206 1.17 -4.65 -12.49
N ALA A 207 1.55 -3.86 -11.49
CA ALA A 207 1.19 -2.45 -11.40
C ALA A 207 2.38 -1.58 -11.82
N ILE A 208 2.16 -0.62 -12.71
CA ILE A 208 3.12 0.44 -13.03
C ILE A 208 2.61 1.72 -12.38
N SER A 209 3.40 2.24 -11.44
CA SER A 209 3.07 3.38 -10.59
C SER A 209 3.89 4.58 -11.04
N CYS A 210 3.20 5.61 -11.52
CA CYS A 210 3.86 6.78 -12.09
C CYS A 210 3.15 8.07 -11.63
N PRO A 211 3.91 9.09 -11.18
CA PRO A 211 3.34 10.38 -10.82
C PRO A 211 2.94 11.20 -12.05
N ASN A 212 2.21 12.29 -11.84
CA ASN A 212 1.87 13.19 -12.94
C ASN A 212 3.10 13.93 -13.45
N SER A 213 3.29 13.93 -14.76
CA SER A 213 4.28 14.74 -15.49
C SER A 213 3.68 15.25 -16.80
N PRO A 214 4.30 16.23 -17.48
CA PRO A 214 3.88 16.65 -18.81
C PRO A 214 3.80 15.47 -19.79
N ASP A 215 4.87 14.68 -19.87
CA ASP A 215 5.07 13.61 -20.87
C ASP A 215 4.53 12.23 -20.45
N LEU A 216 3.75 12.19 -19.34
CA LEU A 216 3.26 10.95 -18.75
C LEU A 216 2.63 9.99 -19.76
N ILE A 217 1.75 10.49 -20.64
CA ILE A 217 0.99 9.61 -21.54
C ILE A 217 1.89 8.94 -22.57
N ASP A 218 2.81 9.69 -23.18
CA ASP A 218 3.77 9.15 -24.14
C ASP A 218 4.68 8.13 -23.46
N TYR A 219 5.09 8.42 -22.22
CA TYR A 219 5.86 7.49 -21.40
C TYR A 219 5.10 6.18 -21.09
N LEU A 220 3.84 6.26 -20.65
CA LEU A 220 3.05 5.04 -20.39
C LEU A 220 2.86 4.20 -21.66
N TRP A 221 2.72 4.82 -22.83
CA TRP A 221 2.69 4.10 -24.11
C TRP A 221 4.04 3.43 -24.44
N SER A 222 5.17 4.10 -24.19
CA SER A 222 6.49 3.49 -24.40
C SER A 222 6.71 2.29 -23.46
N LEU A 223 6.30 2.41 -22.20
CA LEU A 223 6.31 1.29 -21.25
C LEU A 223 5.39 0.15 -21.68
N HIS A 224 4.19 0.45 -22.16
CA HIS A 224 3.27 -0.57 -22.67
C HIS A 224 3.90 -1.35 -23.84
N GLN A 225 4.55 -0.65 -24.78
CA GLN A 225 5.25 -1.30 -25.90
C GLN A 225 6.42 -2.17 -25.42
N LEU A 226 7.14 -1.72 -24.39
CA LEU A 226 8.27 -2.43 -23.81
C LEU A 226 7.88 -3.75 -23.11
N ILE A 227 6.79 -3.74 -22.34
CA ILE A 227 6.40 -4.91 -21.53
C ILE A 227 5.53 -5.93 -22.27
N THR A 228 5.02 -5.56 -23.46
CA THR A 228 4.12 -6.40 -24.26
C THR A 228 4.92 -7.33 -25.19
N PRO A 229 4.51 -8.61 -25.36
CA PRO A 229 3.31 -9.24 -24.83
C PRO A 229 3.43 -9.68 -23.37
N LEU A 230 2.37 -9.44 -22.60
CA LEU A 230 2.17 -10.04 -21.28
C LEU A 230 1.37 -11.35 -21.39
N PRO A 231 1.58 -12.33 -20.49
CA PRO A 231 0.72 -13.51 -20.40
C PRO A 231 -0.75 -13.11 -20.20
N SER A 232 -1.67 -13.85 -20.82
CA SER A 232 -3.12 -13.59 -20.70
C SER A 232 -3.67 -13.74 -19.27
N THR A 233 -2.91 -14.41 -18.40
CA THR A 233 -3.20 -14.59 -16.98
C THR A 233 -2.72 -13.44 -16.09
N THR A 234 -1.92 -12.51 -16.64
CA THR A 234 -1.32 -11.40 -15.89
C THR A 234 -2.06 -10.10 -16.21
N ALA A 235 -2.67 -9.49 -15.19
CA ALA A 235 -3.33 -8.20 -15.32
C ALA A 235 -2.31 -7.04 -15.31
N LEU A 236 -2.45 -6.09 -16.24
CA LEU A 236 -1.71 -4.83 -16.23
C LEU A 236 -2.52 -3.75 -15.52
N ILE A 237 -1.94 -3.12 -14.51
CA ILE A 237 -2.54 -2.04 -13.73
C ILE A 237 -1.70 -0.78 -13.90
N TRP A 238 -2.34 0.30 -14.35
CA TRP A 238 -1.77 1.64 -14.34
C TRP A 238 -2.16 2.33 -13.04
N GLN A 239 -1.24 2.34 -12.08
CA GLN A 239 -1.45 3.02 -10.80
C GLN A 239 -1.09 4.50 -10.94
N THR A 240 -2.07 5.37 -10.74
CA THR A 240 -1.86 6.81 -10.80
C THR A 240 -1.42 7.33 -9.43
N ASP A 241 -0.14 7.65 -9.27
CA ASP A 241 0.43 8.16 -8.02
C ASP A 241 0.20 9.68 -7.91
N GLY A 242 -0.99 10.06 -7.44
CA GLY A 242 -1.45 11.45 -7.52
C GLY A 242 -0.67 12.44 -6.66
N ARG A 243 -0.55 12.15 -5.36
CA ARG A 243 0.18 12.97 -4.39
C ARG A 243 0.99 12.06 -3.45
N PRO A 244 2.19 11.63 -3.86
CA PRO A 244 2.98 10.66 -3.11
C PRO A 244 3.32 11.16 -1.72
N MET A 245 3.32 10.24 -0.76
CA MET A 245 3.89 10.44 0.59
C MET A 245 3.40 11.66 1.38
N SER A 246 2.30 12.30 0.98
CA SER A 246 1.86 13.57 1.58
C SER A 246 1.46 13.40 3.05
N GLY A 247 0.95 12.23 3.45
CA GLY A 247 0.37 12.01 4.78
C GLY A 247 -0.83 12.91 5.09
N ASP A 248 -1.22 13.77 4.14
CA ASP A 248 -2.35 14.68 4.25
C ASP A 248 -3.61 13.88 3.93
N ILE A 249 -4.44 13.71 4.95
CA ILE A 249 -5.73 13.00 4.86
C ILE A 249 -6.88 13.91 4.40
N GLY A 250 -6.63 15.21 4.23
CA GLY A 250 -7.65 16.20 3.87
C GLY A 250 -8.21 16.02 2.44
N SER A 251 -9.42 16.52 2.20
CA SER A 251 -10.18 16.36 0.94
C SER A 251 -9.46 16.89 -0.31
N GLY A 252 -8.50 17.81 -0.17
CA GLY A 252 -7.73 18.37 -1.29
C GLY A 252 -6.78 17.38 -1.97
N THR A 253 -6.32 16.33 -1.27
CA THR A 253 -5.35 15.36 -1.82
C THR A 253 -5.98 14.45 -2.88
N THR A 254 -7.23 14.05 -2.64
CA THR A 254 -8.05 13.22 -3.55
C THR A 254 -8.25 13.84 -4.93
N ARG A 255 -8.28 15.18 -5.02
CA ARG A 255 -8.48 15.87 -6.30
C ARG A 255 -7.36 15.58 -7.30
N ALA A 256 -6.10 15.59 -6.84
CA ALA A 256 -4.95 15.34 -7.70
C ALA A 256 -4.95 13.90 -8.25
N SER A 257 -5.23 12.91 -7.39
CA SER A 257 -5.32 11.50 -7.79
C SER A 257 -6.43 11.28 -8.81
N ILE A 258 -7.61 11.89 -8.61
CA ILE A 258 -8.72 11.81 -9.57
C ILE A 258 -8.35 12.44 -10.91
N GLN A 259 -7.78 13.65 -10.91
CA GLN A 259 -7.38 14.33 -12.15
C GLN A 259 -6.35 13.52 -12.94
N LEU A 260 -5.38 12.93 -12.24
CA LEU A 260 -4.39 12.05 -12.86
C LEU A 260 -5.05 10.79 -13.46
N SER A 261 -5.97 10.16 -12.73
CA SER A 261 -6.72 9.00 -13.26
C SER A 261 -7.54 9.35 -14.51
N GLN A 262 -8.15 10.53 -14.57
CA GLN A 262 -8.88 11.00 -15.75
C GLN A 262 -7.96 11.23 -16.94
N LYS A 263 -6.76 11.79 -16.71
CA LYS A 263 -5.72 11.95 -17.75
C LYS A 263 -5.33 10.60 -18.34
N VAL A 264 -5.03 9.60 -17.50
CA VAL A 264 -4.63 8.25 -17.94
C VAL A 264 -5.78 7.50 -18.61
N LEU A 265 -6.99 7.58 -18.07
CA LEU A 265 -8.19 6.99 -18.67
C LEU A 265 -8.47 7.53 -20.08
N SER A 266 -8.24 8.84 -20.29
CA SER A 266 -8.46 9.49 -21.58
C SER A 266 -7.48 9.00 -22.66
N ALA A 267 -6.31 8.48 -22.26
CA ALA A 267 -5.33 7.91 -23.17
C ALA A 267 -5.69 6.50 -23.67
N GLN A 268 -6.66 5.83 -23.06
CA GLN A 268 -7.17 4.51 -23.48
C GLN A 268 -6.08 3.44 -23.62
N LEU A 269 -5.06 3.49 -22.75
CA LEU A 269 -4.04 2.46 -22.66
C LEU A 269 -4.67 1.09 -22.33
N PRO A 270 -4.21 -0.01 -22.94
CA PRO A 270 -4.61 -1.34 -22.51
C PRO A 270 -4.24 -1.58 -21.05
N GLY A 271 -5.13 -2.20 -20.29
CA GLY A 271 -4.97 -2.46 -18.85
C GLY A 271 -6.02 -1.74 -18.00
N TYR A 272 -5.81 -1.78 -16.68
CA TYR A 272 -6.75 -1.26 -15.68
C TYR A 272 -6.18 -0.02 -14.99
N VAL A 273 -6.96 1.06 -14.89
CA VAL A 273 -6.51 2.27 -14.18
C VAL A 273 -6.91 2.19 -12.70
N GLN A 274 -5.96 2.36 -11.79
CA GLN A 274 -6.18 2.35 -10.35
C GLN A 274 -5.69 3.66 -9.72
N LEU A 275 -6.49 4.28 -8.85
CA LEU A 275 -6.04 5.45 -8.09
C LEU A 275 -5.12 5.05 -6.94
N ALA A 276 -4.06 5.84 -6.72
CA ALA A 276 -3.26 5.84 -5.50
C ALA A 276 -2.77 7.26 -5.18
N GLY A 277 -2.05 7.41 -4.07
CA GLY A 277 -1.42 8.68 -3.66
C GLY A 277 -2.43 9.80 -3.39
N GLY A 278 -2.88 9.96 -2.15
CA GLY A 278 -3.88 10.97 -1.74
C GLY A 278 -5.32 10.46 -1.64
N THR A 279 -5.51 9.15 -1.56
CA THR A 279 -6.80 8.48 -1.40
C THR A 279 -7.22 8.40 0.07
N ASN A 280 -8.53 8.57 0.33
CA ASN A 280 -9.18 8.61 1.65
C ASN A 280 -10.67 8.25 1.54
N ASP A 281 -11.41 8.35 2.64
CA ASP A 281 -12.86 8.12 2.76
C ASP A 281 -13.75 8.95 1.82
N TYR A 282 -13.28 10.07 1.28
CA TYR A 282 -14.04 10.86 0.30
C TYR A 282 -13.86 10.36 -1.14
N THR A 283 -12.86 9.53 -1.39
CA THR A 283 -12.41 9.18 -2.74
C THR A 283 -13.48 8.47 -3.54
N VAL A 284 -14.09 7.42 -2.98
CA VAL A 284 -15.10 6.63 -3.69
C VAL A 284 -16.37 7.45 -3.93
N ALA A 285 -16.84 8.20 -2.93
CA ALA A 285 -17.99 9.08 -3.07
C ALA A 285 -17.76 10.10 -4.20
N LYS A 286 -16.55 10.68 -4.28
CA LYS A 286 -16.20 11.62 -5.35
C LYS A 286 -16.15 10.94 -6.72
N LEU A 287 -15.55 9.77 -6.83
CA LEU A 287 -15.53 8.99 -8.08
C LEU A 287 -16.94 8.68 -8.58
N ARG A 288 -17.86 8.27 -7.70
CA ARG A 288 -19.28 8.06 -8.02
C ARG A 288 -19.94 9.35 -8.54
N SER A 289 -19.73 10.48 -7.86
CA SER A 289 -20.29 11.77 -8.30
C SER A 289 -19.82 12.20 -9.69
N LEU A 290 -18.62 11.78 -10.08
CA LEU A 290 -18.02 12.04 -11.39
C LEU A 290 -18.31 10.93 -12.41
N LYS A 291 -19.09 9.91 -12.04
CA LYS A 291 -19.36 8.71 -12.85
C LYS A 291 -18.07 8.04 -13.33
N LEU A 292 -17.04 7.99 -12.49
CA LEU A 292 -15.76 7.33 -12.82
C LEU A 292 -15.70 5.88 -12.33
N LEU A 293 -16.69 5.42 -11.58
CA LEU A 293 -16.88 4.01 -11.22
C LEU A 293 -18.05 3.41 -12.02
N PRO A 294 -18.10 2.08 -12.17
CA PRO A 294 -19.27 1.39 -12.69
C PRO A 294 -20.47 1.59 -11.76
N ASP A 295 -21.63 1.87 -12.34
CA ASP A 295 -22.90 1.96 -11.60
C ASP A 295 -23.37 0.55 -11.17
N GLU A 296 -24.00 0.46 -10.00
CA GLU A 296 -24.57 -0.80 -9.53
C GLU A 296 -25.83 -1.13 -10.35
N GLY A 297 -25.73 -2.10 -11.26
CA GLY A 297 -26.88 -2.68 -11.97
C GLY A 297 -27.25 -2.05 -13.32
N THR A 298 -26.49 -1.10 -13.87
CA THR A 298 -26.71 -0.65 -15.26
C THR A 298 -25.85 -1.44 -16.24
N GLU A 299 -26.47 -1.85 -17.35
CA GLU A 299 -25.84 -2.59 -18.45
C GLU A 299 -24.56 -1.93 -18.99
N LYS A 300 -23.73 -2.78 -19.61
CA LYS A 300 -22.40 -2.55 -20.21
C LYS A 300 -22.32 -1.47 -21.32
N ASN A 301 -23.29 -0.58 -21.43
CA ASN A 301 -23.44 0.38 -22.54
C ASN A 301 -22.88 1.78 -22.25
N SER A 302 -22.24 2.01 -21.10
CA SER A 302 -21.47 3.25 -20.88
C SER A 302 -20.09 3.12 -21.53
N THR A 303 -19.85 3.86 -22.62
CA THR A 303 -18.59 3.89 -23.36
C THR A 303 -17.49 4.69 -22.68
N SER A 304 -17.79 5.41 -21.59
CA SER A 304 -16.79 6.22 -20.89
C SER A 304 -15.83 5.33 -20.08
N PRO A 305 -14.51 5.50 -20.24
CA PRO A 305 -13.52 4.78 -19.43
C PRO A 305 -13.78 4.97 -17.92
N LYS A 306 -13.71 3.88 -17.16
CA LYS A 306 -13.89 3.87 -15.70
C LYS A 306 -12.62 3.41 -15.02
N VAL A 307 -12.43 3.82 -13.77
CA VAL A 307 -11.34 3.30 -12.94
C VAL A 307 -11.70 1.91 -12.44
N ALA A 308 -10.69 1.04 -12.37
CA ALA A 308 -10.85 -0.34 -11.93
C ALA A 308 -10.90 -0.47 -10.39
N GLY A 309 -10.27 0.48 -9.69
CA GLY A 309 -10.20 0.44 -8.23
C GLY A 309 -9.44 1.59 -7.59
N VAL A 310 -9.31 1.49 -6.27
CA VAL A 310 -8.62 2.47 -5.43
C VAL A 310 -7.67 1.75 -4.49
N ALA A 311 -6.45 2.27 -4.38
CA ALA A 311 -5.46 1.84 -3.40
C ALA A 311 -5.35 2.86 -2.27
N TYR A 312 -5.17 2.38 -1.04
CA TYR A 312 -5.11 3.21 0.17
C TYR A 312 -3.83 2.95 0.95
N GLY A 313 -3.07 4.02 1.20
CA GLY A 313 -1.84 3.98 1.99
C GLY A 313 -2.03 4.61 3.38
N SER A 314 -1.50 5.82 3.56
CA SER A 314 -1.46 6.51 4.86
C SER A 314 -2.82 6.59 5.54
N TYR A 315 -3.90 6.92 4.81
CA TYR A 315 -5.25 7.00 5.39
C TYR A 315 -5.69 5.65 5.99
N ALA A 316 -5.51 4.54 5.25
CA ALA A 316 -5.87 3.20 5.71
C ALA A 316 -5.06 2.76 6.94
N ARG A 317 -3.80 3.17 7.05
CA ARG A 317 -2.97 2.90 8.23
C ARG A 317 -3.40 3.72 9.45
N THR A 318 -3.59 5.02 9.26
CA THR A 318 -4.04 5.95 10.32
C THR A 318 -5.42 5.56 10.85
N LEU A 319 -6.30 5.04 9.99
CA LEU A 319 -7.63 4.57 10.38
C LEU A 319 -7.58 3.52 11.51
N LEU A 320 -6.53 2.71 11.57
CA LEU A 320 -6.37 1.67 12.60
C LEU A 320 -5.46 2.08 13.77
N SER A 321 -4.87 3.28 13.76
CA SER A 321 -3.99 3.79 14.83
C SER A 321 -4.58 3.66 16.25
N PRO A 322 -5.87 3.96 16.50
CA PRO A 322 -6.44 3.82 17.84
C PRO A 322 -6.44 2.38 18.37
N ILE A 323 -6.44 1.38 17.48
CA ILE A 323 -6.36 -0.04 17.87
C ILE A 323 -4.93 -0.38 18.30
N TRP A 324 -3.93 0.15 17.60
CA TRP A 324 -2.50 -0.07 17.93
C TRP A 324 -2.17 0.49 19.30
N GLU A 325 -2.60 1.72 19.58
CA GLU A 325 -2.44 2.36 20.89
C GLU A 325 -3.07 1.53 22.01
N SER A 326 -4.21 0.87 21.73
CA SER A 326 -4.89 -0.01 22.69
C SER A 326 -4.16 -1.35 22.90
N LEU A 327 -3.50 -1.89 21.86
CA LEU A 327 -2.69 -3.11 21.97
C LEU A 327 -1.37 -2.87 22.69
N GLU A 328 -0.79 -1.68 22.53
CA GLU A 328 0.48 -1.25 23.14
C GLU A 328 0.31 -0.70 24.56
N SER A 329 -0.90 -0.74 25.12
CA SER A 329 -1.20 -0.37 26.52
C SER A 329 -1.42 -1.59 27.43
N PRO A 330 -0.41 -2.44 27.68
CA PRO A 330 -0.52 -3.54 28.65
C PRO A 330 -0.35 -3.03 30.09
N ASN A 331 -1.05 -3.65 31.03
CA ASN A 331 -0.75 -3.53 32.47
C ASN A 331 0.73 -3.91 32.69
N GLN A 332 1.47 -3.10 33.45
CA GLN A 332 2.95 -3.14 33.59
C GLN A 332 3.54 -4.40 34.30
N GLU A 333 2.81 -5.52 34.41
CA GLU A 333 3.20 -6.69 35.23
C GLU A 333 3.18 -8.05 34.50
N SER A 334 3.29 -8.10 33.16
CA SER A 334 3.26 -9.37 32.41
C SER A 334 4.63 -9.84 31.87
N ASP A 335 4.83 -11.16 31.87
CA ASP A 335 5.96 -11.90 31.28
C ASP A 335 6.16 -11.52 29.80
N PRO A 336 7.41 -11.29 29.31
CA PRO A 336 7.70 -11.01 27.90
C PRO A 336 7.04 -11.94 26.87
N LEU A 337 6.90 -13.23 27.18
CA LEU A 337 6.28 -14.19 26.25
C LEU A 337 4.76 -13.98 26.19
N GLU A 338 4.12 -13.70 27.32
CA GLU A 338 2.70 -13.32 27.39
C GLU A 338 2.47 -11.94 26.76
N MET A 339 3.41 -11.01 26.93
CA MET A 339 3.38 -9.69 26.28
C MET A 339 3.38 -9.81 24.75
N SER A 340 4.21 -10.68 24.19
CA SER A 340 4.26 -10.93 22.74
C SER A 340 2.95 -11.52 22.20
N LYS A 341 2.19 -12.29 23.01
CA LYS A 341 0.87 -12.79 22.64
C LYS A 341 -0.22 -11.73 22.77
N ILE A 342 -0.18 -10.91 23.83
CA ILE A 342 -1.15 -9.84 24.08
C ILE A 342 -1.10 -8.77 22.98
N THR A 343 0.09 -8.55 22.41
CA THR A 343 0.32 -7.59 21.33
C THR A 343 -0.08 -8.07 19.95
N GLN A 344 -0.40 -9.37 19.77
CA GLN A 344 -0.93 -9.90 18.52
C GLN A 344 -2.44 -9.63 18.42
N LEU A 345 -2.86 -8.91 17.38
CA LEU A 345 -4.27 -8.53 17.19
C LEU A 345 -5.22 -9.74 17.20
N GLU A 346 -4.84 -10.86 16.62
CA GLU A 346 -5.65 -12.09 16.54
C GLU A 346 -5.97 -12.75 17.88
N THR A 347 -5.19 -12.47 18.94
CA THR A 347 -5.44 -13.03 20.28
C THR A 347 -6.44 -12.18 21.08
N GLN A 348 -6.67 -10.94 20.65
CA GLN A 348 -7.56 -9.97 21.29
C GLN A 348 -8.85 -9.83 20.48
N ALA A 349 -9.81 -10.74 20.68
CA ALA A 349 -11.02 -10.83 19.85
C ALA A 349 -11.77 -9.50 19.69
N ASP A 350 -11.92 -8.72 20.77
CA ASP A 350 -12.63 -7.43 20.71
C ASP A 350 -11.89 -6.39 19.88
N LEU A 351 -10.56 -6.31 20.02
CA LEU A 351 -9.73 -5.39 19.25
C LEU A 351 -9.64 -5.80 17.78
N LEU A 352 -9.52 -7.11 17.51
CA LEU A 352 -9.57 -7.68 16.17
C LEU A 352 -10.83 -7.22 15.43
N TRP A 353 -12.01 -7.46 16.00
CA TRP A 353 -13.26 -7.15 15.29
C TRP A 353 -13.53 -5.65 15.20
N LYS A 354 -13.03 -4.83 16.14
CA LYS A 354 -13.01 -3.37 16.00
C LYS A 354 -12.12 -2.94 14.81
N ALA A 355 -10.93 -3.51 14.67
CA ALA A 355 -10.03 -3.23 13.55
C ALA A 355 -10.65 -3.64 12.21
N VAL A 356 -11.26 -4.83 12.13
CA VAL A 356 -11.95 -5.29 10.92
C VAL A 356 -13.14 -4.38 10.59
N ASN A 357 -13.90 -3.92 11.58
CA ASN A 357 -15.00 -2.99 11.36
C ASN A 357 -14.52 -1.64 10.79
N LEU A 358 -13.45 -1.07 11.34
CA LEU A 358 -12.83 0.15 10.82
C LEU A 358 -12.33 -0.06 9.38
N ALA A 359 -11.59 -1.13 9.11
CA ALA A 359 -11.14 -1.47 7.76
C ALA A 359 -12.31 -1.66 6.79
N SER A 360 -13.39 -2.34 7.23
CA SER A 360 -14.60 -2.56 6.45
C SER A 360 -15.31 -1.26 6.08
N SER A 361 -15.30 -0.24 6.95
CA SER A 361 -15.90 1.07 6.64
C SER A 361 -15.28 1.74 5.41
N LEU A 362 -14.01 1.42 5.10
CA LEU A 362 -13.29 1.91 3.93
C LEU A 362 -13.43 0.94 2.74
N VAL A 363 -13.29 -0.36 2.97
CA VAL A 363 -13.40 -1.40 1.92
C VAL A 363 -14.80 -1.44 1.32
N ALA A 364 -15.84 -1.41 2.15
CA ALA A 364 -17.24 -1.46 1.72
C ALA A 364 -17.61 -0.31 0.78
N GLN A 365 -16.92 0.83 0.87
CA GLN A 365 -17.21 1.97 0.00
C GLN A 365 -17.13 1.59 -1.47
N ILE A 366 -16.06 0.91 -1.91
CA ILE A 366 -15.91 0.49 -3.32
C ILE A 366 -16.51 -0.90 -3.57
N LYS A 367 -16.61 -1.71 -2.52
CA LYS A 367 -17.09 -3.09 -2.60
C LYS A 367 -18.59 -3.28 -2.50
N GLY A 368 -19.35 -2.25 -2.11
CA GLY A 368 -20.82 -2.21 -2.15
C GLY A 368 -21.51 -3.40 -1.47
N PHE A 369 -21.11 -3.73 -0.24
CA PHE A 369 -21.78 -4.74 0.60
C PHE A 369 -22.14 -4.14 1.95
#